data_AF-A0A9P5IW78-F1
#
_entry.id   AF-A0A9P5IW78-F1
#
_cell.length_a   1.000
_cell.length_b   1.000
_cell.length_c   1.000
_cell.angle_alpha   90.00
_cell.angle_beta   90.00
_cell.angle_gamma   90.00
#
_symmetry.space_group_name_H-M   'P 1'
#
loop_
_entity.id
_entity.type
_entity.pdbx_description
1 polymer ?
#
loop_
_entity_poly.entity_id
_entity_poly.type
_entity_poly.pdbx_seq_one_letter_code
_entity_poly.pdbx_strand_id
1 'polypeptide(L)'
;MTQPSAACCKGTPISLHGPEYKLSGEFIDIDGTKYYVTGPENATSAILLVYDIFGFWTQTLLGADILAITKTSSSPQGIKVFVPDFFGPGNEANIAYWPADTNDKWDYIFKVFEEQAEKKKNLKKLWDFMNVLKKRDEVKNVKSWGVAGYCWGAKIATMASQEGTVFKAGAQTHPSLVDPEDAKLVTIPQIVLLSKDENKEQCKAYENNVKVEKYFEAFNDQVHGWMSSM
;
A
#
# COMPACT_ATOMS: atom_id res chain seq x y z
N MET A 1 3.42 5.74 20.67
CA MET A 1 3.81 4.82 19.57
C MET A 1 2.52 4.33 18.91
N THR A 2 2.35 4.50 17.60
CA THR A 2 1.18 4.02 16.84
C THR A 2 1.26 2.49 16.71
N GLN A 3 0.33 1.77 17.34
CA GLN A 3 0.17 0.31 17.25
C GLN A 3 -0.71 -0.08 16.06
N PRO A 4 -0.58 -1.32 15.50
CA PRO A 4 -1.48 -1.80 14.47
C PRO A 4 -2.94 -1.83 14.94
N SER A 5 -3.87 -1.54 14.03
CA SER A 5 -5.29 -1.58 14.32
C SER A 5 -5.71 -3.00 14.74
N ALA A 6 -6.58 -3.10 15.77
CA ALA A 6 -7.07 -4.39 16.24
C ALA A 6 -7.74 -5.20 15.12
N ALA A 7 -8.36 -4.53 14.16
CA ALA A 7 -9.01 -5.18 13.03
C ALA A 7 -8.04 -5.74 11.99
N CYS A 8 -6.91 -5.08 11.74
CA CYS A 8 -5.84 -5.68 10.93
C CYS A 8 -5.42 -7.04 11.48
N CYS A 9 -5.35 -7.17 12.81
CA CYS A 9 -4.90 -8.40 13.47
C CYS A 9 -6.03 -9.44 13.63
N LYS A 10 -7.29 -9.01 13.70
CA LYS A 10 -8.45 -9.88 13.96
C LYS A 10 -9.21 -10.34 12.71
N GLY A 11 -9.01 -9.72 11.55
CA GLY A 11 -9.66 -10.14 10.31
C GLY A 11 -9.20 -11.53 9.86
N THR A 12 -10.00 -12.20 9.03
CA THR A 12 -9.64 -13.48 8.40
C THR A 12 -9.28 -13.24 6.94
N PRO A 13 -8.01 -13.36 6.54
CA PRO A 13 -7.64 -13.20 5.14
C PRO A 13 -8.30 -14.28 4.28
N ILE A 14 -8.76 -13.90 3.11
CA ILE A 14 -9.37 -14.80 2.14
C ILE A 14 -8.30 -15.15 1.12
N SER A 15 -8.03 -16.44 0.93
CA SER A 15 -7.40 -16.91 -0.31
C SER A 15 -8.51 -17.04 -1.35
N LEU A 16 -8.40 -16.36 -2.49
CA LEU A 16 -9.27 -16.63 -3.63
C LEU A 16 -9.04 -18.08 -4.08
N HIS A 17 -9.82 -19.02 -3.55
CA HIS A 17 -9.99 -20.36 -4.10
C HIS A 17 -11.02 -20.30 -5.25
N GLY A 18 -10.71 -19.50 -6.27
CA GLY A 18 -11.43 -19.42 -7.54
C GLY A 18 -10.50 -19.75 -8.71
N PRO A 19 -10.96 -19.76 -9.98
CA PRO A 19 -10.07 -20.00 -11.11
C PRO A 19 -8.88 -19.05 -11.00
N GLU A 20 -7.66 -19.59 -10.90
CA GLU A 20 -6.44 -18.83 -10.64
C GLU A 20 -6.45 -17.58 -11.52
N TYR A 21 -6.62 -16.41 -10.90
CA TYR A 21 -6.61 -15.17 -11.66
C TYR A 21 -5.23 -15.07 -12.29
N LYS A 22 -5.18 -15.14 -13.62
CA LYS A 22 -3.93 -15.00 -14.33
C LYS A 22 -3.51 -13.53 -14.25
N LEU A 23 -2.57 -13.27 -13.34
CA LEU A 23 -1.89 -11.99 -13.21
C LEU A 23 -1.40 -11.51 -14.58
N SER A 24 -1.65 -10.24 -14.89
CA SER A 24 -1.32 -9.61 -16.17
C SER A 24 0.09 -9.03 -16.20
N GLY A 25 0.64 -8.76 -15.03
CA GLY A 25 2.00 -8.30 -14.85
C GLY A 25 3.01 -9.45 -14.76
N GLU A 26 4.23 -9.08 -14.41
CA GLU A 26 5.36 -10.00 -14.29
C GLU A 26 6.20 -9.67 -13.06
N PHE A 27 6.92 -10.68 -12.56
CA PHE A 27 7.95 -10.46 -11.56
C PHE A 27 9.28 -10.20 -12.22
N ILE A 28 9.92 -9.09 -11.86
CA ILE A 28 11.29 -8.76 -12.27
C ILE A 28 12.18 -8.60 -11.04
N ASP A 29 13.47 -8.79 -11.23
CA ASP A 29 14.49 -8.46 -10.25
C ASP A 29 15.22 -7.20 -10.70
N ILE A 30 15.31 -6.21 -9.81
CA ILE A 30 16.14 -5.02 -10.02
C ILE A 30 17.05 -4.88 -8.81
N ASP A 31 18.35 -5.05 -9.04
CA ASP A 31 19.41 -4.96 -8.03
C ASP A 31 19.16 -5.85 -6.80
N GLY A 32 18.66 -7.06 -7.01
CA GLY A 32 18.36 -8.04 -5.95
C GLY A 32 17.06 -7.77 -5.19
N THR A 33 16.27 -6.79 -5.63
CA THR A 33 14.92 -6.54 -5.12
C THR A 33 13.90 -7.06 -6.13
N LYS A 34 12.97 -7.90 -5.67
CA LYS A 34 11.86 -8.40 -6.47
C LYS A 34 10.78 -7.33 -6.60
N TYR A 35 10.25 -7.14 -7.80
CA TYR A 35 9.11 -6.26 -8.08
C TYR A 35 8.06 -7.06 -8.84
N TYR A 36 6.79 -6.90 -8.49
CA TYR A 36 5.71 -7.16 -9.44
C TYR A 36 5.45 -5.89 -10.24
N VAL A 37 5.45 -6.01 -11.56
CA VAL A 37 5.29 -4.88 -12.48
C VAL A 37 4.18 -5.17 -13.45
N THR A 38 3.25 -4.23 -13.60
CA THR A 38 2.09 -4.37 -14.49
C THR A 38 1.77 -3.04 -15.18
N GLY A 39 1.01 -3.13 -16.26
CA GLY A 39 0.60 -1.99 -17.09
C GLY A 39 1.53 -1.66 -18.27
N PRO A 40 1.12 -0.71 -19.12
CA PRO A 40 1.74 -0.48 -20.43
C PRO A 40 3.16 0.09 -20.37
N GLU A 41 4.06 -0.37 -21.24
CA GLU A 41 5.44 0.15 -21.41
C GLU A 41 5.51 1.64 -21.80
N ASN A 42 4.45 2.15 -22.43
CA ASN A 42 4.34 3.53 -22.86
C ASN A 42 3.45 4.38 -21.94
N ALA A 43 3.15 3.90 -20.72
CA ALA A 43 2.43 4.68 -19.72
C ALA A 43 3.21 5.95 -19.34
N THR A 44 2.48 7.05 -19.17
CA THR A 44 3.05 8.35 -18.79
C THR A 44 2.86 8.66 -17.30
N SER A 45 2.06 7.86 -16.60
CA SER A 45 1.97 7.85 -15.14
C SER A 45 2.33 6.50 -14.58
N ALA A 46 2.90 6.50 -13.37
CA ALA A 46 3.16 5.29 -12.61
C ALA A 46 2.66 5.38 -11.16
N ILE A 47 2.42 4.24 -10.53
CA ILE A 47 2.13 4.11 -9.10
C ILE A 47 3.16 3.18 -8.47
N LEU A 48 3.73 3.61 -7.36
CA LEU A 48 4.42 2.72 -6.43
C LEU A 48 3.39 2.24 -5.39
N LEU A 49 3.08 0.94 -5.39
CA LEU A 49 2.10 0.35 -4.48
C LEU A 49 2.82 -0.41 -3.35
N VAL A 50 2.54 -0.03 -2.11
CA VAL A 50 3.02 -0.71 -0.91
C VAL A 50 1.96 -1.71 -0.46
N TYR A 51 2.31 -2.99 -0.49
CA TYR A 51 1.41 -4.08 -0.15
C TYR A 51 1.03 -4.11 1.35
N ASP A 52 0.11 -5.00 1.71
CA ASP A 52 -0.23 -5.28 3.10
C ASP A 52 0.79 -6.23 3.77
N ILE A 53 0.46 -6.76 4.95
CA ILE A 53 1.41 -7.54 5.75
C ILE A 53 1.73 -8.93 5.13
N PHE A 54 0.95 -9.38 4.15
CA PHE A 54 1.10 -10.68 3.47
C PHE A 54 1.90 -10.58 2.17
N GLY A 55 2.45 -9.40 1.84
CA GLY A 55 3.35 -9.23 0.71
C GLY A 55 2.63 -9.38 -0.63
N PHE A 56 3.16 -10.23 -1.50
CA PHE A 56 2.64 -10.48 -2.86
C PHE A 56 1.40 -11.38 -2.88
N TRP A 57 0.42 -11.07 -2.04
CA TRP A 57 -0.87 -11.76 -2.03
C TRP A 57 -1.59 -11.56 -3.36
N THR A 58 -2.25 -12.60 -3.88
CA THR A 58 -2.85 -12.57 -5.23
C THR A 58 -3.80 -11.41 -5.43
N GLN A 59 -4.63 -11.09 -4.44
CA GLN A 59 -5.57 -9.98 -4.49
C GLN A 59 -4.89 -8.61 -4.47
N THR A 60 -3.77 -8.47 -3.77
CA THR A 60 -2.93 -7.26 -3.84
C THR A 60 -2.42 -7.03 -5.26
N LEU A 61 -1.97 -8.10 -5.93
CA LEU A 61 -1.49 -8.03 -7.31
C LEU A 61 -2.62 -7.82 -8.32
N LEU A 62 -3.80 -8.40 -8.06
CA LEU A 62 -5.02 -8.11 -8.82
C LEU A 62 -5.40 -6.62 -8.72
N GLY A 63 -5.31 -6.02 -7.54
CA GLY A 63 -5.50 -4.58 -7.36
C GLY A 63 -4.51 -3.76 -8.20
N ALA A 64 -3.25 -4.19 -8.24
CA ALA A 64 -2.24 -3.57 -9.11
C ALA A 64 -2.60 -3.68 -10.60
N ASP A 65 -3.09 -4.84 -11.06
CA ASP A 65 -3.52 -5.05 -12.44
C ASP A 65 -4.72 -4.16 -12.83
N ILE A 66 -5.71 -4.02 -11.92
CA ILE A 66 -6.87 -3.14 -12.12
C ILE A 66 -6.42 -1.67 -12.22
N LEU A 67 -5.50 -1.24 -11.35
CA LEU A 67 -4.92 0.09 -11.42
C LEU A 67 -4.18 0.31 -12.75
N ALA A 68 -3.45 -0.69 -13.23
CA ALA A 68 -2.67 -0.58 -14.45
C ALA A 68 -3.50 -0.33 -15.70
N ILE A 69 -4.71 -0.90 -15.78
CA ILE A 69 -5.60 -0.68 -16.93
C ILE A 69 -6.39 0.64 -16.84
N THR A 70 -6.29 1.37 -15.73
CA THR A 70 -7.00 2.63 -15.53
C THR A 70 -6.43 3.73 -16.41
N LYS A 71 -7.27 4.26 -17.31
CA LYS A 71 -6.91 5.37 -18.20
C LYS A 71 -7.30 6.70 -17.58
N THR A 72 -6.38 7.64 -17.59
CA THR A 72 -6.61 9.00 -17.10
C THR A 72 -6.25 10.02 -18.19
N SER A 73 -6.65 11.28 -18.02
CA SER A 73 -6.24 12.35 -18.94
C SER A 73 -4.72 12.50 -19.04
N SER A 74 -3.99 12.24 -17.95
CA SER A 74 -2.52 12.27 -17.88
C SER A 74 -1.84 10.96 -18.26
N SER A 75 -2.60 9.86 -18.42
CA SER A 75 -2.09 8.54 -18.80
C SER A 75 -3.15 7.75 -19.60
N PRO A 76 -3.42 8.14 -20.86
CA PRO A 76 -4.48 7.55 -21.66
C PRO A 76 -4.19 6.10 -22.11
N GLN A 77 -2.94 5.64 -21.99
CA GLN A 77 -2.55 4.26 -22.28
C GLN A 77 -2.91 3.30 -21.15
N GLY A 78 -3.09 3.80 -19.93
CA GLY A 78 -3.06 3.03 -18.69
C GLY A 78 -1.97 3.57 -17.76
N ILE A 79 -1.82 2.99 -16.57
CA ILE A 79 -0.84 3.39 -15.56
C ILE A 79 0.18 2.25 -15.41
N LYS A 80 1.46 2.57 -15.25
CA LYS A 80 2.46 1.57 -14.86
C LYS A 80 2.40 1.37 -13.35
N VAL A 81 2.32 0.14 -12.85
CA VAL A 81 2.29 -0.10 -11.40
C VAL A 81 3.49 -0.96 -11.00
N PHE A 82 4.18 -0.52 -9.95
CA PHE A 82 5.31 -1.22 -9.36
C PHE A 82 4.95 -1.59 -7.92
N VAL A 83 5.00 -2.88 -7.61
CA VAL A 83 4.88 -3.42 -6.25
C VAL A 83 6.25 -3.98 -5.85
N PRO A 84 7.11 -3.21 -5.18
CA PRO A 84 8.41 -3.70 -4.71
C PRO A 84 8.26 -4.62 -3.50
N ASP A 85 9.22 -5.53 -3.34
CA ASP A 85 9.33 -6.35 -2.15
C ASP A 85 9.95 -5.55 -0.99
N PHE A 86 9.08 -5.01 -0.13
CA PHE A 86 9.49 -4.28 1.07
C PHE A 86 10.10 -5.16 2.15
N PHE A 87 9.70 -6.43 2.27
CA PHE A 87 10.13 -7.34 3.33
C PHE A 87 11.34 -8.18 2.90
N GLY A 88 11.50 -8.42 1.61
CA GLY A 88 12.46 -9.38 1.08
C GLY A 88 11.91 -10.81 1.18
N PRO A 89 12.61 -11.78 0.54
CA PRO A 89 12.06 -13.11 0.32
C PRO A 89 11.78 -13.85 1.64
N GLY A 90 10.52 -14.28 1.83
CA GLY A 90 10.10 -15.14 2.94
C GLY A 90 9.87 -14.41 4.27
N ASN A 91 9.83 -13.07 4.25
CA ASN A 91 9.62 -12.24 5.44
C ASN A 91 8.19 -11.70 5.56
N GLU A 92 7.29 -12.06 4.63
CA GLU A 92 5.87 -11.82 4.74
C GLU A 92 5.24 -12.54 5.95
N ALA A 93 4.14 -11.97 6.48
CA ALA A 93 3.42 -12.59 7.57
C ALA A 93 2.85 -13.96 7.17
N ASN A 94 2.95 -14.93 8.06
CA ASN A 94 2.30 -16.22 7.88
C ASN A 94 0.80 -16.11 8.24
N ILE A 95 -0.05 -16.33 7.23
CA ILE A 95 -1.51 -16.31 7.35
C ILE A 95 -2.05 -17.23 8.46
N ALA A 96 -1.34 -18.30 8.82
CA ALA A 96 -1.75 -19.23 9.88
C ALA A 96 -1.89 -18.55 11.27
N TYR A 97 -1.29 -17.37 11.45
CA TYR A 97 -1.39 -16.57 12.67
C TYR A 97 -2.60 -15.61 12.67
N TRP A 98 -3.43 -15.64 11.62
CA TRP A 98 -4.70 -14.92 11.56
C TRP A 98 -5.91 -15.88 11.62
N PRO A 99 -7.01 -15.50 12.26
CA PRO A 99 -7.15 -14.31 13.11
C PRO A 99 -6.33 -14.45 14.40
N ALA A 100 -5.94 -13.31 14.99
CA ALA A 100 -5.24 -13.23 16.28
C ALA A 100 -6.15 -13.62 17.46
N ASP A 101 -6.44 -14.91 17.60
CA ASP A 101 -7.35 -15.48 18.60
C ASP A 101 -6.64 -16.02 19.87
N THR A 102 -5.31 -15.97 19.89
CA THR A 102 -4.46 -16.41 21.02
C THR A 102 -3.35 -15.41 21.29
N ASN A 103 -2.80 -15.41 22.51
CA ASN A 103 -1.69 -14.52 22.88
C ASN A 103 -0.45 -14.75 22.00
N ASP A 104 -0.10 -16.01 21.71
CA ASP A 104 1.05 -16.33 20.85
C ASP A 104 0.89 -15.75 19.44
N LYS A 105 -0.33 -15.76 18.90
CA LYS A 105 -0.63 -15.10 17.62
C LYS A 105 -0.54 -13.59 17.72
N TRP A 106 -1.00 -12.98 18.81
CA TRP A 106 -0.82 -11.55 19.05
C TRP A 106 0.66 -11.17 19.11
N ASP A 107 1.47 -11.91 19.86
CA ASP A 107 2.91 -11.66 20.01
C ASP A 107 3.62 -11.79 18.66
N TYR A 108 3.28 -12.81 17.87
CA TYR A 108 3.78 -12.94 16.50
C TYR A 108 3.44 -11.73 15.64
N ILE A 109 2.17 -11.30 15.63
CA ILE A 109 1.72 -10.19 14.79
C ILE A 109 2.40 -8.88 15.22
N PHE A 110 2.50 -8.61 16.52
CA PHE A 110 3.20 -7.43 17.00
C PHE A 110 4.67 -7.43 16.58
N LYS A 111 5.35 -8.58 16.67
CA LYS A 111 6.72 -8.73 16.21
C LYS A 111 6.86 -8.47 14.71
N VAL A 112 5.94 -8.98 13.89
CA VAL A 112 5.92 -8.70 12.45
C VAL A 112 5.77 -7.19 12.18
N PHE A 113 4.88 -6.50 12.90
CA PHE A 113 4.73 -5.06 12.76
C PHE A 113 5.97 -4.27 13.22
N GLU A 114 6.62 -4.71 14.29
CA GLU A 114 7.84 -4.09 14.82
C GLU A 114 9.03 -4.25 13.87
N GLU A 115 9.20 -5.45 13.29
CA GLU A 115 10.37 -5.78 12.47
C GLU A 115 10.18 -5.44 10.99
N GLN A 116 9.03 -5.84 10.43
CA GLN A 116 8.76 -5.77 8.99
C GLN A 116 8.06 -4.49 8.60
N ALA A 117 7.09 -4.01 9.38
CA ALA A 117 6.34 -2.77 9.11
C ALA A 117 6.94 -1.52 9.79
N GLU A 118 8.21 -1.55 10.21
CA GLU A 118 8.87 -0.40 10.84
C GLU A 118 8.88 0.81 9.89
N LYS A 119 8.38 1.94 10.38
CA LYS A 119 8.00 3.09 9.57
C LYS A 119 9.22 3.76 8.92
N LYS A 120 10.29 4.00 9.69
CA LYS A 120 11.48 4.74 9.19
C LYS A 120 12.27 3.91 8.19
N LYS A 121 12.48 2.63 8.49
CA LYS A 121 13.13 1.62 7.64
C LYS A 121 12.42 1.53 6.30
N ASN A 122 11.09 1.37 6.30
CA ASN A 122 10.35 1.20 5.05
C ASN A 122 10.17 2.51 4.28
N LEU A 123 10.08 3.67 4.94
CA LEU A 123 10.14 4.94 4.24
C LEU A 123 11.49 5.11 3.52
N LYS A 124 12.60 4.73 4.17
CA LYS A 124 13.92 4.73 3.51
C LYS A 124 13.93 3.79 2.30
N LYS A 125 13.44 2.55 2.45
CA LYS A 125 13.34 1.58 1.35
C LYS A 125 12.52 2.12 0.18
N LEU A 126 11.39 2.76 0.45
CA LEU A 126 10.57 3.41 -0.58
C LEU A 126 11.40 4.39 -1.40
N TRP A 127 12.19 5.24 -0.76
CA TRP A 127 13.04 6.19 -1.46
C TRP A 127 14.19 5.52 -2.22
N ASP A 128 14.78 4.46 -1.67
CA ASP A 128 15.79 3.66 -2.37
C ASP A 128 15.18 3.04 -3.65
N PHE A 129 13.97 2.48 -3.58
CA PHE A 129 13.24 1.96 -4.76
C PHE A 129 12.98 3.06 -5.78
N MET A 130 12.52 4.24 -5.36
CA MET A 130 12.30 5.36 -6.27
C MET A 130 13.59 5.84 -6.95
N ASN A 131 14.73 5.83 -6.24
CA ASN A 131 16.02 6.20 -6.81
C ASN A 131 16.53 5.22 -7.87
N VAL A 132 16.23 3.93 -7.68
CA VAL A 132 16.52 2.88 -8.67
C VAL A 132 15.56 3.01 -9.85
N LEU A 133 14.25 2.99 -9.59
CA LEU A 133 13.21 3.00 -10.62
C LEU A 133 13.34 4.20 -11.56
N LYS A 134 13.63 5.40 -11.08
CA LYS A 134 13.78 6.60 -11.93
C LYS A 134 14.89 6.51 -12.99
N LYS A 135 15.80 5.55 -12.89
CA LYS A 135 16.91 5.32 -13.83
C LYS A 135 16.63 4.19 -14.82
N ARG A 136 15.44 3.58 -14.72
CA ARG A 136 15.05 2.39 -15.48
C ARG A 136 14.37 2.75 -16.80
N ASP A 137 14.59 1.91 -17.82
CA ASP A 137 13.94 2.08 -19.12
C ASP A 137 12.43 1.87 -19.03
N GLU A 138 11.99 1.04 -18.08
CA GLU A 138 10.60 0.75 -17.72
C GLU A 138 9.80 2.00 -17.37
N VAL A 139 10.47 3.11 -17.01
CA VAL A 139 9.82 4.38 -16.63
C VAL A 139 10.25 5.56 -17.48
N LYS A 140 10.95 5.34 -18.60
CA LYS A 140 11.46 6.42 -19.46
C LYS A 140 10.39 7.39 -19.97
N ASN A 141 9.14 6.91 -20.07
CA ASN A 141 7.99 7.68 -20.52
C ASN A 141 7.19 8.30 -19.35
N VAL A 142 7.47 7.88 -18.11
CA VAL A 142 6.72 8.27 -16.93
C VAL A 142 7.09 9.69 -16.52
N LYS A 143 6.09 10.55 -16.43
CA LYS A 143 6.20 11.97 -16.07
C LYS A 143 5.64 12.27 -14.69
N SER A 144 4.74 11.42 -14.21
CA SER A 144 4.06 11.59 -12.93
C SER A 144 3.99 10.29 -12.15
N TRP A 145 4.20 10.38 -10.85
CA TRP A 145 4.15 9.25 -9.92
C TRP A 145 3.04 9.46 -8.90
N GLY A 146 2.28 8.41 -8.62
CA GLY A 146 1.46 8.27 -7.42
C GLY A 146 2.08 7.28 -6.44
N VAL A 147 1.63 7.33 -5.19
CA VAL A 147 1.93 6.31 -4.19
C VAL A 147 0.63 5.78 -3.62
N ALA A 148 0.52 4.47 -3.47
CA ALA A 148 -0.61 3.82 -2.86
C ALA A 148 -0.14 2.85 -1.79
N GLY A 149 -0.93 2.66 -0.74
CA GLY A 149 -0.56 1.77 0.35
C GLY A 149 -1.77 1.10 0.98
N TYR A 150 -1.63 -0.20 1.22
CA TYR A 150 -2.62 -1.06 1.84
C TYR A 150 -2.21 -1.37 3.28
N CYS A 151 -3.15 -1.33 4.24
CA CYS A 151 -2.84 -1.70 5.63
C CYS A 151 -1.68 -0.85 6.20
N TRP A 152 -0.55 -1.48 6.53
CA TRP A 152 0.64 -0.81 7.05
C TRP A 152 1.31 0.05 5.97
N GLY A 153 1.20 -0.35 4.70
CA GLY A 153 1.67 0.40 3.55
C GLY A 153 1.00 1.77 3.43
N ALA A 154 -0.22 1.93 3.94
CA ALA A 154 -0.90 3.23 3.96
C ALA A 154 -0.15 4.28 4.80
N LYS A 155 0.49 3.85 5.91
CA LYS A 155 1.35 4.74 6.72
C LYS A 155 2.57 5.18 5.93
N ILE A 156 3.18 4.28 5.15
CA ILE A 156 4.31 4.61 4.28
C ILE A 156 3.88 5.56 3.16
N ALA A 157 2.73 5.33 2.53
CA ALA A 157 2.18 6.21 1.50
C ALA A 157 1.91 7.62 2.03
N THR A 158 1.35 7.74 3.24
CA THR A 158 1.16 9.01 3.94
C THR A 158 2.47 9.74 4.21
N MET A 159 3.45 9.05 4.82
CA MET A 159 4.75 9.65 5.12
C MET A 159 5.50 10.06 3.86
N ALA A 160 5.37 9.28 2.78
CA ALA A 160 5.94 9.60 1.48
C ALA A 160 5.21 10.75 0.76
N SER A 161 4.05 11.19 1.26
CA SER A 161 3.25 12.30 0.70
C SER A 161 3.56 13.67 1.33
N GLN A 162 4.59 13.75 2.17
CA GLN A 162 5.01 14.98 2.85
C GLN A 162 5.91 15.87 1.96
N GLU A 163 6.31 17.03 2.49
CA GLU A 163 7.11 18.03 1.78
C GLU A 163 8.36 17.43 1.09
N GLY A 164 8.66 17.89 -0.12
CA GLY A 164 9.77 17.39 -0.93
C GLY A 164 9.48 16.08 -1.68
N THR A 165 8.26 15.55 -1.57
CA THR A 165 7.86 14.34 -2.30
C THR A 165 7.87 14.50 -3.82
N VAL A 166 8.16 13.39 -4.49
CA VAL A 166 8.14 13.26 -5.95
C VAL A 166 6.76 12.85 -6.46
N PHE A 167 5.91 12.34 -5.55
CA PHE A 167 4.57 11.89 -5.87
C PHE A 167 3.62 13.06 -6.08
N LYS A 168 2.57 12.84 -6.87
CA LYS A 168 1.53 13.83 -7.19
C LYS A 168 0.20 13.56 -6.50
N ALA A 169 -0.02 12.34 -6.06
CA ALA A 169 -1.16 11.96 -5.22
C ALA A 169 -0.79 10.75 -4.36
N GLY A 170 -1.41 10.64 -3.18
CA GLY A 170 -1.30 9.50 -2.27
C GLY A 170 -2.65 8.79 -2.09
N ALA A 171 -2.61 7.46 -1.99
CA ALA A 171 -3.77 6.63 -1.70
C ALA A 171 -3.54 5.72 -0.49
N GLN A 172 -4.53 5.65 0.39
CA GLN A 172 -4.54 4.80 1.58
C GLN A 172 -5.80 3.96 1.56
N THR A 173 -5.66 2.64 1.70
CA THR A 173 -6.80 1.74 1.84
C THR A 173 -6.67 0.95 3.13
N HIS A 174 -7.77 0.88 3.89
CA HIS A 174 -7.86 0.21 5.19
C HIS A 174 -6.58 0.42 6.04
N PRO A 175 -6.24 1.67 6.42
CA PRO A 175 -4.96 1.99 7.03
C PRO A 175 -4.83 1.42 8.46
N SER A 176 -3.80 0.63 8.75
CA SER A 176 -3.64 -0.02 10.07
C SER A 176 -2.89 0.84 11.10
N LEU A 177 -2.18 1.89 10.67
CA LEU A 177 -1.28 2.69 11.50
C LEU A 177 -1.60 4.20 11.40
N VAL A 178 -2.89 4.55 11.37
CA VAL A 178 -3.36 5.94 11.25
C VAL A 178 -2.79 6.81 12.37
N ASP A 179 -2.18 7.92 11.99
CA ASP A 179 -1.63 8.91 12.91
C ASP A 179 -2.07 10.32 12.47
N PRO A 180 -2.97 10.99 13.21
CA PRO A 180 -3.44 12.32 12.86
C PRO A 180 -2.34 13.36 12.72
N GLU A 181 -1.16 13.16 13.32
CA GLU A 181 -0.04 14.10 13.19
C GLU A 181 0.61 14.05 11.80
N ASP A 182 0.63 12.88 11.14
CA ASP A 182 1.16 12.82 9.77
C ASP A 182 0.33 13.66 8.80
N ALA A 183 -1.00 13.68 8.97
CA ALA A 183 -1.93 14.39 8.11
C ALA A 183 -1.63 15.90 8.02
N LYS A 184 -1.03 16.47 9.08
CA LYS A 184 -0.63 17.87 9.11
C LYS A 184 0.56 18.17 8.19
N LEU A 185 1.34 17.15 7.85
CA LEU A 185 2.58 17.25 7.09
C LEU A 185 2.41 16.89 5.60
N VAL A 186 1.27 16.31 5.23
CA VAL A 186 1.01 15.90 3.84
C VAL A 186 0.82 17.13 2.95
N THR A 187 1.53 17.13 1.80
CA THR A 187 1.57 18.26 0.86
C THR A 187 0.97 17.95 -0.52
N ILE A 188 0.47 16.73 -0.74
CA ILE A 188 -0.13 16.32 -2.03
C ILE A 188 -1.53 15.71 -1.82
N PRO A 189 -2.43 15.81 -2.81
CA PRO A 189 -3.79 15.28 -2.70
C PRO A 189 -3.85 13.83 -2.20
N GLN A 190 -4.83 13.54 -1.35
CA GLN A 190 -4.98 12.23 -0.69
C GLN A 190 -6.34 11.61 -0.98
N ILE A 191 -6.34 10.31 -1.25
CA ILE A 191 -7.53 9.46 -1.12
C ILE A 191 -7.34 8.50 0.06
N VAL A 192 -8.33 8.43 0.94
CA VAL A 192 -8.32 7.57 2.13
C VAL A 192 -9.63 6.78 2.18
N LEU A 193 -9.52 5.48 1.91
CA LEU A 193 -10.64 4.54 1.89
C LEU A 193 -10.58 3.70 3.15
N LEU A 194 -11.57 3.90 4.02
CA LEU A 194 -11.68 3.25 5.32
C LEU A 194 -12.64 2.07 5.24
N SER A 195 -12.39 1.07 6.05
CA SER A 195 -13.33 0.01 6.39
C SER A 195 -14.06 0.36 7.69
N LYS A 196 -14.91 -0.54 8.20
CA LYS A 196 -15.60 -0.34 9.49
C LYS A 196 -14.70 -0.46 10.73
N ASP A 197 -13.46 -0.85 10.49
CA ASP A 197 -12.60 -1.57 11.41
C ASP A 197 -11.43 -0.71 11.91
N GLU A 198 -11.15 0.42 11.24
CA GLU A 198 -10.21 1.43 11.72
C GLU A 198 -10.77 2.27 12.87
N ASN A 199 -9.89 2.85 13.69
CA ASN A 199 -10.29 3.73 14.77
C ASN A 199 -10.93 5.02 14.22
N LYS A 200 -12.25 5.14 14.39
CA LYS A 200 -13.06 6.24 13.85
C LYS A 200 -12.61 7.62 14.33
N GLU A 201 -12.20 7.75 15.59
CA GLU A 201 -11.75 9.02 16.15
C GLU A 201 -10.42 9.45 15.55
N GLN A 202 -9.46 8.52 15.43
CA GLN A 202 -8.18 8.78 14.77
C GLN A 202 -8.37 9.11 13.29
N CYS A 203 -9.20 8.36 12.57
CA CYS A 203 -9.50 8.64 11.17
C CYS A 203 -10.16 10.01 10.99
N LYS A 204 -11.09 10.39 11.88
CA LYS A 204 -11.73 11.72 11.82
C LYS A 204 -10.74 12.84 12.13
N ALA A 205 -9.88 12.65 13.12
CA ALA A 205 -8.83 13.61 13.44
C ALA A 205 -7.83 13.76 12.28
N TYR A 206 -7.45 12.63 11.65
CA TYR A 206 -6.62 12.62 10.45
C TYR A 206 -7.28 13.41 9.32
N GLU A 207 -8.54 13.11 8.98
CA GLU A 207 -9.30 13.83 7.95
C GLU A 207 -9.32 15.34 8.21
N ASN A 208 -9.60 15.78 9.44
CA ASN A 208 -9.64 17.20 9.80
C ASN A 208 -8.27 17.90 9.66
N ASN A 209 -7.18 17.15 9.85
CA ASN A 209 -5.83 17.66 9.77
C ASN A 209 -5.32 17.79 8.33
N VAL A 210 -5.80 16.99 7.37
CA VAL A 210 -5.41 17.12 5.96
C VAL A 210 -5.86 18.47 5.39
N LYS A 211 -4.90 19.27 4.89
CA LYS A 211 -5.12 20.63 4.34
C LYS A 211 -5.06 20.74 2.82
N VAL A 212 -4.75 19.65 2.15
CA VAL A 212 -4.73 19.52 0.69
C VAL A 212 -6.06 18.96 0.18
N GLU A 213 -6.23 18.90 -1.14
CA GLU A 213 -7.36 18.20 -1.76
C GLU A 213 -7.44 16.77 -1.23
N LYS A 214 -8.65 16.34 -0.87
CA LYS A 214 -8.84 15.05 -0.23
C LYS A 214 -10.16 14.40 -0.58
N TYR A 215 -10.13 13.08 -0.66
CA TYR A 215 -11.31 12.23 -0.70
C TYR A 215 -11.24 11.23 0.45
N PHE A 216 -12.28 11.21 1.27
CA PHE A 216 -12.43 10.28 2.39
C PHE A 216 -13.74 9.54 2.22
N GLU A 217 -13.69 8.22 2.25
CA GLU A 217 -14.87 7.37 2.19
C GLU A 217 -14.73 6.22 3.17
N ALA A 218 -15.80 5.93 3.91
CA ALA A 218 -15.85 4.83 4.86
C ALA A 218 -16.87 3.78 4.40
N PHE A 219 -16.37 2.60 4.07
CA PHE A 219 -17.16 1.44 3.69
C PHE A 219 -17.50 0.64 4.97
N ASN A 220 -18.57 1.06 5.65
CA ASN A 220 -18.95 0.53 6.96
C ASN A 220 -19.44 -0.94 6.94
N ASP A 221 -19.64 -1.51 5.75
CA ASP A 221 -19.96 -2.91 5.51
C ASP A 221 -18.70 -3.77 5.26
N GLN A 222 -17.55 -3.16 5.00
CA GLN A 222 -16.30 -3.84 4.66
C GLN A 222 -15.37 -4.01 5.89
N VAL A 223 -14.53 -5.05 5.86
CA VAL A 223 -13.55 -5.37 6.91
C VAL A 223 -12.16 -4.84 6.55
N HIS A 224 -11.25 -4.75 7.52
CA HIS A 224 -9.86 -4.42 7.21
C HIS A 224 -9.27 -5.41 6.19
N GLY A 225 -8.58 -4.90 5.17
CA GLY A 225 -7.98 -5.72 4.11
C GLY A 225 -8.88 -6.01 2.89
N TRP A 226 -10.10 -5.49 2.85
CA TRP A 226 -11.10 -5.71 1.78
C TRP A 226 -10.66 -5.34 0.35
N MET A 227 -9.56 -4.61 0.18
CA MET A 227 -8.95 -4.29 -1.13
C MET A 227 -7.63 -5.03 -1.38
N SER A 228 -7.27 -5.94 -0.48
CA SER A 228 -6.02 -6.70 -0.51
C SER A 228 -6.30 -8.13 -0.03
N SER A 229 -5.78 -8.55 1.11
CA SER A 229 -5.82 -9.95 1.53
C SER A 229 -7.15 -10.48 2.07
N MET A 230 -8.19 -9.66 2.23
CA MET A 230 -9.48 -10.07 2.84
C MET A 230 -10.67 -9.92 1.91
#